data_AF-A0A0P7VDP6-F1
#
_entry.id   AF-A0A0P7VDP6-F1
#
_cell.length_a   1.000
_cell.length_b   1.000
_cell.length_c   1.000
_cell.angle_alpha   90.00
_cell.angle_beta   90.00
_cell.angle_gamma   90.00
#
_symmetry.space_group_name_H-M   'P 1'
#
loop_
_entity.id
_entity.type
_entity.pdbx_description
1 polymer ?
#
loop_
_entity_poly.entity_id
_entity_poly.type
_entity_poly.pdbx_seq_one_letter_code
_entity_poly.pdbx_strand_id
1 'polypeptide(L)'
;LFTMPKLQSFEFWQSTLKEARYVVAPMVDQSELAWRLLSRRHGAQLCYTPMLHAQVFVRDSNYRRENLYSEACPEDRPLIAQFCANDPEVFVEAALLAQDYCDAIDLNLGCPQMIAKRGHYGAFLQEEWTLLEKMITLANEKLSVPITCKIRVFSDIEKTVQYAKMLEKAGCQLLTVHGRTKEQKGALTGVASWEHIKAVRRAVSIPVFANGNIQHLSDVHHCMEETGVQGVMSAEGNLHNPALFEGRSPPVWEMAEEYLDVVQQYPCSLSYVRAHLFKLWHHTLQIYKDLREELAKVRTLQGMAELNRQLKQRCQEEMAQQEASEKDYGGLPFPHWICQPYIRPIPKEPGTENRQPSMAQVKVVCVKRALEDSDGASEFLSKNKQKKKARNPYKNFSMDQK
;
A
#
# COMPACT_ATOMS: atom_id res chain seq x y z
N LEU A 1 -28.47 -8.62 -27.68
CA LEU A 1 -27.71 -8.94 -26.46
C LEU A 1 -28.10 -7.92 -25.42
N PHE A 2 -28.91 -8.29 -24.43
CA PHE A 2 -29.21 -7.41 -23.30
C PHE A 2 -27.96 -7.34 -22.43
N THR A 3 -27.20 -6.25 -22.54
CA THR A 3 -26.15 -5.93 -21.57
C THR A 3 -26.84 -5.64 -20.25
N MET A 4 -26.53 -6.41 -19.20
CA MET A 4 -27.06 -6.11 -17.87
C MET A 4 -26.65 -4.67 -17.48
N PRO A 5 -27.56 -3.87 -16.91
CA PRO A 5 -27.23 -2.51 -16.51
C PRO A 5 -26.13 -2.53 -15.44
N LYS A 6 -25.20 -1.59 -15.54
CA LYS A 6 -24.15 -1.35 -14.55
C LYS A 6 -24.80 -1.04 -13.19
N LEU A 7 -24.62 -1.94 -12.22
CA LEU A 7 -25.12 -1.76 -10.86
C LEU A 7 -24.60 -0.44 -10.28
N GLN A 8 -25.41 0.20 -9.44
CA GLN A 8 -25.15 1.53 -8.90
C GLN A 8 -24.93 1.49 -7.38
N SER A 9 -23.89 2.17 -6.91
CA SER A 9 -23.71 2.58 -5.51
C SER A 9 -23.88 1.44 -4.47
N PHE A 10 -24.96 1.46 -3.67
CA PHE A 10 -25.22 0.44 -2.65
C PHE A 10 -25.54 -0.93 -3.24
N GLU A 11 -26.21 -1.00 -4.40
CA GLU A 11 -26.50 -2.26 -5.07
C GLU A 11 -25.21 -2.93 -5.57
N PHE A 12 -24.26 -2.14 -6.07
CA PHE A 12 -22.92 -2.60 -6.41
C PHE A 12 -22.19 -3.16 -5.17
N TRP A 13 -22.20 -2.43 -4.04
CA TRP A 13 -21.56 -2.90 -2.81
C TRP A 13 -22.21 -4.18 -2.26
N GLN A 14 -23.55 -4.27 -2.28
CA GLN A 14 -24.28 -5.43 -1.76
C GLN A 14 -24.12 -6.66 -2.66
N SER A 15 -24.29 -6.49 -3.97
CA SER A 15 -24.37 -7.62 -4.90
C SER A 15 -23.01 -8.04 -5.42
N THR A 16 -22.22 -7.10 -5.93
CA THR A 16 -20.91 -7.40 -6.53
C THR A 16 -19.83 -7.54 -5.46
N LEU A 17 -19.78 -6.60 -4.51
CA LEU A 17 -18.77 -6.64 -3.44
C LEU A 17 -19.19 -7.48 -2.23
N LYS A 18 -20.39 -8.10 -2.26
CA LYS A 18 -20.89 -9.00 -1.21
C LYS A 18 -20.87 -8.37 0.19
N GLU A 19 -21.23 -7.09 0.27
CA GLU A 19 -21.22 -6.30 1.50
C GLU A 19 -19.84 -6.28 2.21
N ALA A 20 -18.74 -6.35 1.45
CA ALA A 20 -17.40 -6.41 2.01
C ALA A 20 -17.14 -5.25 3.00
N ARG A 21 -16.63 -5.63 4.18
CA ARG A 21 -16.25 -4.76 5.29
C ARG A 21 -14.74 -4.80 5.56
N TYR A 22 -14.09 -5.92 5.25
CA TYR A 22 -12.67 -6.14 5.50
C TYR A 22 -11.87 -6.00 4.20
N VAL A 23 -11.20 -4.86 4.05
CA VAL A 23 -10.60 -4.45 2.78
C VAL A 23 -9.07 -4.37 2.88
N VAL A 24 -8.37 -5.04 1.96
CA VAL A 24 -6.91 -4.89 1.81
C VAL A 24 -6.63 -3.72 0.88
N ALA A 25 -5.78 -2.81 1.33
CA ALA A 25 -5.44 -1.60 0.58
C ALA A 25 -4.62 -1.87 -0.68
N PRO A 26 -4.72 -1.00 -1.71
CA PRO A 26 -3.77 -0.97 -2.80
C PRO A 26 -2.41 -0.50 -2.29
N MET A 27 -1.39 -1.33 -2.47
CA MET A 27 -0.01 -1.08 -2.01
C MET A 27 0.95 -1.47 -3.13
N VAL A 28 1.71 -0.48 -3.63
CA VAL A 28 2.71 -0.70 -4.68
C VAL A 28 3.71 -1.76 -4.20
N ASP A 29 3.93 -2.79 -5.01
CA ASP A 29 4.82 -3.93 -4.75
C ASP A 29 4.45 -4.78 -3.52
N GLN A 30 3.26 -4.59 -2.93
CA GLN A 30 2.85 -5.20 -1.66
C GLN A 30 1.36 -5.63 -1.62
N SER A 31 0.71 -5.65 -2.77
CA SER A 31 -0.68 -6.13 -2.91
C SER A 31 -0.84 -6.93 -4.20
N GLU A 32 0.22 -7.60 -4.63
CA GLU A 32 0.22 -8.58 -5.72
C GLU A 32 -0.65 -9.79 -5.37
N LEU A 33 -0.98 -10.60 -6.38
CA LEU A 33 -1.92 -11.73 -6.22
C LEU A 33 -1.61 -12.62 -5.01
N ALA A 34 -0.34 -13.02 -4.83
CA ALA A 34 0.05 -13.90 -3.73
C ALA A 34 -0.31 -13.32 -2.35
N TRP A 35 -0.07 -12.01 -2.14
CA TRP A 35 -0.42 -11.34 -0.89
C TRP A 35 -1.93 -11.19 -0.71
N ARG A 36 -2.67 -10.91 -1.80
CA ARG A 36 -4.13 -10.82 -1.78
C ARG A 36 -4.76 -12.17 -1.41
N LEU A 37 -4.27 -13.28 -1.99
CA LEU A 37 -4.72 -14.63 -1.67
C LEU A 37 -4.43 -15.02 -0.21
N LEU A 38 -3.22 -14.73 0.29
CA LEU A 38 -2.90 -14.91 1.71
C LEU A 38 -3.89 -14.13 2.60
N SER A 39 -4.12 -12.86 2.28
CA SER A 39 -5.04 -12.03 3.06
C SER A 39 -6.49 -12.53 3.00
N ARG A 40 -6.92 -13.12 1.88
CA ARG A 40 -8.26 -13.73 1.73
C ARG A 40 -8.42 -14.98 2.57
N ARG A 41 -7.40 -15.83 2.64
CA ARG A 41 -7.37 -16.98 3.56
C ARG A 41 -7.54 -16.51 5.01
N HIS A 42 -7.14 -15.27 5.29
CA HIS A 42 -7.26 -14.61 6.57
C HIS A 42 -8.37 -13.56 6.68
N GLY A 43 -9.49 -13.77 5.99
CA GLY A 43 -10.71 -13.01 6.21
C GLY A 43 -10.82 -11.70 5.44
N ALA A 44 -9.86 -11.34 4.58
CA ALA A 44 -10.07 -10.24 3.63
C ALA A 44 -11.22 -10.57 2.67
N GLN A 45 -12.17 -9.64 2.55
CA GLN A 45 -13.38 -9.80 1.73
C GLN A 45 -13.24 -9.09 0.38
N LEU A 46 -12.47 -8.00 0.36
CA LEU A 46 -12.19 -7.21 -0.83
C LEU A 46 -10.71 -6.86 -0.86
N CYS A 47 -10.08 -7.03 -2.02
CA CYS A 47 -8.70 -6.64 -2.23
C CYS A 47 -8.61 -5.66 -3.41
N TYR A 48 -7.54 -4.87 -3.41
CA TYR A 48 -7.17 -4.00 -4.52
C TYR A 48 -5.85 -4.46 -5.12
N THR A 49 -5.68 -4.27 -6.43
CA THR A 49 -4.37 -4.44 -7.08
C THR A 49 -3.36 -3.42 -6.54
N PRO A 50 -2.05 -3.60 -6.83
CA PRO A 50 -1.11 -2.49 -6.75
C PRO A 50 -1.58 -1.33 -7.64
N MET A 51 -1.14 -0.11 -7.32
CA MET A 51 -1.45 1.07 -8.13
C MET A 51 -0.77 0.94 -9.51
N LEU A 52 -1.58 0.80 -10.56
CA LEU A 52 -1.15 0.67 -11.95
C LEU A 52 -1.04 2.05 -12.63
N HIS A 53 0.00 2.26 -13.43
CA HIS A 53 0.13 3.54 -14.15
C HIS A 53 -0.60 3.50 -15.48
N ALA A 54 -1.69 4.27 -15.66
CA ALA A 54 -2.57 4.19 -16.84
C ALA A 54 -1.82 4.35 -18.17
N GLN A 55 -1.00 5.40 -18.30
CA GLN A 55 -0.19 5.61 -19.52
C GLN A 55 0.75 4.46 -19.87
N VAL A 56 1.37 3.83 -18.85
CA VAL A 56 2.26 2.67 -19.07
C VAL A 56 1.43 1.44 -19.41
N PHE A 57 0.29 1.26 -18.73
CA PHE A 57 -0.67 0.21 -19.01
C PHE A 57 -1.14 0.24 -20.46
N VAL A 58 -1.54 1.40 -20.99
CA VAL A 58 -1.91 1.54 -22.41
C VAL A 58 -0.75 1.18 -23.35
N ARG A 59 0.45 1.73 -23.11
CA ARG A 59 1.56 1.64 -24.07
C ARG A 59 2.32 0.31 -24.04
N ASP A 60 2.41 -0.35 -22.90
CA ASP A 60 3.26 -1.51 -22.68
C ASP A 60 2.44 -2.77 -22.34
N SER A 61 2.30 -3.65 -23.32
CA SER A 61 1.57 -4.92 -23.15
C SER A 61 2.24 -5.88 -22.17
N ASN A 62 3.56 -5.82 -21.98
CA ASN A 62 4.25 -6.64 -21.00
C ASN A 62 3.91 -6.15 -19.59
N TYR A 63 3.92 -4.83 -19.37
CA TYR A 63 3.49 -4.25 -18.10
C TYR A 63 2.06 -4.66 -17.74
N ARG A 64 1.11 -4.60 -18.70
CA ARG A 64 -0.27 -5.08 -18.47
C ARG A 64 -0.34 -6.55 -18.10
N ARG A 65 0.35 -7.38 -18.88
CA ARG A 65 0.35 -8.82 -18.68
C ARG A 65 0.90 -9.18 -17.30
N GLU A 66 2.05 -8.61 -16.93
CA GLU A 66 2.75 -8.90 -15.68
C GLU A 66 2.01 -8.39 -14.44
N ASN A 67 1.28 -7.27 -14.53
CA ASN A 67 0.67 -6.63 -13.36
C ASN A 67 -0.84 -6.87 -13.21
N LEU A 68 -1.50 -7.48 -14.21
CA LEU A 68 -2.94 -7.78 -14.13
C LEU A 68 -3.32 -9.10 -14.80
N TYR A 69 -2.98 -9.31 -16.07
CA TYR A 69 -3.56 -10.45 -16.81
C TYR A 69 -3.04 -11.80 -16.32
N SER A 70 -1.73 -11.89 -16.03
CA SER A 70 -1.14 -13.09 -15.42
C SER A 70 -1.54 -13.29 -13.96
N GLU A 71 -2.11 -12.27 -13.32
CA GLU A 71 -2.64 -12.33 -11.96
C GLU A 71 -4.15 -12.66 -11.92
N ALA A 72 -4.79 -12.88 -13.07
CA ALA A 72 -6.20 -13.19 -13.13
C ALA A 72 -6.50 -14.52 -12.42
N CYS A 73 -7.26 -14.44 -11.33
CA CYS A 73 -7.52 -15.57 -10.43
C CYS A 73 -8.97 -15.48 -9.93
N PRO A 74 -9.84 -16.46 -10.23
CA PRO A 74 -11.24 -16.46 -9.77
C PRO A 74 -11.39 -16.37 -8.25
N GLU A 75 -10.47 -16.99 -7.51
CA GLU A 75 -10.39 -16.98 -6.04
C GLU A 75 -10.06 -15.60 -5.48
N ASP A 76 -9.51 -14.70 -6.31
CA ASP A 76 -9.15 -13.34 -5.91
C ASP A 76 -10.29 -12.32 -6.13
N ARG A 77 -11.56 -12.76 -6.19
CA ARG A 77 -12.71 -11.87 -6.38
C ARG A 77 -13.59 -11.77 -5.12
N PRO A 78 -14.17 -10.59 -4.81
CA PRO A 78 -14.16 -9.36 -5.62
C PRO A 78 -12.82 -8.60 -5.59
N LEU A 79 -12.37 -8.09 -6.73
CA LEU A 79 -11.11 -7.37 -6.94
C LEU A 79 -11.36 -5.98 -7.54
N ILE A 80 -10.68 -4.95 -7.03
CA ILE A 80 -10.71 -3.61 -7.63
C ILE A 80 -9.33 -3.26 -8.19
N ALA A 81 -9.27 -2.93 -9.48
CA ALA A 81 -8.02 -2.54 -10.13
C ALA A 81 -7.81 -1.02 -9.98
N GLN A 82 -6.74 -0.62 -9.28
CA GLN A 82 -6.46 0.79 -9.04
C GLN A 82 -5.47 1.36 -10.05
N PHE A 83 -5.79 2.52 -10.62
CA PHE A 83 -4.93 3.27 -11.52
C PHE A 83 -4.49 4.61 -10.94
N CYS A 84 -3.30 5.06 -11.32
CA CYS A 84 -2.97 6.47 -11.37
C CYS A 84 -3.02 6.99 -12.81
N ALA A 85 -3.61 8.17 -12.98
CA ALA A 85 -3.81 8.85 -14.25
C ALA A 85 -3.98 10.34 -13.99
N ASN A 86 -3.86 11.14 -15.06
CA ASN A 86 -4.11 12.58 -15.07
C ASN A 86 -4.66 13.08 -16.41
N ASP A 87 -5.10 12.16 -17.26
CA ASP A 87 -5.73 12.43 -18.54
C ASP A 87 -6.98 11.53 -18.66
N PRO A 88 -8.16 12.11 -18.97
CA PRO A 88 -9.42 11.35 -19.05
C PRO A 88 -9.39 10.21 -20.08
N GLU A 89 -8.85 10.46 -21.28
CA GLU A 89 -8.88 9.49 -22.37
C GLU A 89 -7.93 8.33 -22.09
N VAL A 90 -6.70 8.63 -21.63
CA VAL A 90 -5.73 7.61 -21.24
C VAL A 90 -6.23 6.77 -20.06
N PHE A 91 -6.94 7.38 -19.11
CA PHE A 91 -7.53 6.64 -17.99
C PHE A 91 -8.60 5.66 -18.48
N VAL A 92 -9.52 6.12 -19.34
CA VAL A 92 -10.57 5.28 -19.91
C VAL A 92 -10.00 4.15 -20.77
N GLU A 93 -9.00 4.44 -21.61
CA GLU A 93 -8.33 3.41 -22.43
C GLU A 93 -7.69 2.33 -21.55
N ALA A 94 -6.97 2.73 -20.50
CA ALA A 94 -6.39 1.78 -19.54
C ALA A 94 -7.46 0.95 -18.82
N ALA A 95 -8.56 1.59 -18.42
CA ALA A 95 -9.66 0.94 -17.72
C ALA A 95 -10.44 -0.04 -18.61
N LEU A 96 -10.65 0.28 -19.88
CA LEU A 96 -11.28 -0.61 -20.86
C LEU A 96 -10.45 -1.89 -21.08
N LEU A 97 -9.11 -1.77 -21.04
CA LEU A 97 -8.19 -2.91 -21.12
C LEU A 97 -8.21 -3.78 -19.86
N ALA A 98 -8.64 -3.24 -18.71
CA ALA A 98 -8.61 -3.90 -17.40
C ALA A 98 -9.97 -4.45 -16.94
N GLN A 99 -11.10 -3.89 -17.40
CA GLN A 99 -12.42 -4.12 -16.81
C GLN A 99 -12.87 -5.59 -16.75
N ASP A 100 -12.41 -6.44 -17.67
CA ASP A 100 -12.77 -7.87 -17.69
C ASP A 100 -12.02 -8.69 -16.63
N TYR A 101 -11.01 -8.11 -15.98
CA TYR A 101 -10.14 -8.76 -15.00
C TYR A 101 -10.44 -8.33 -13.55
N CYS A 102 -11.38 -7.42 -13.34
CA CYS A 102 -11.75 -6.88 -12.03
C CYS A 102 -13.27 -6.66 -11.91
N ASP A 103 -13.74 -6.31 -10.72
CA ASP A 103 -15.15 -6.03 -10.41
C ASP A 103 -15.46 -4.52 -10.41
N ALA A 104 -14.42 -3.69 -10.30
CA ALA A 104 -14.47 -2.24 -10.48
C ALA A 104 -13.08 -1.67 -10.79
N ILE A 105 -13.07 -0.44 -11.29
CA ILE A 105 -11.86 0.35 -11.55
C ILE A 105 -11.78 1.48 -10.52
N ASP A 106 -10.64 1.67 -9.89
CA ASP A 106 -10.41 2.73 -8.91
C ASP A 106 -9.42 3.79 -9.42
N LEU A 107 -9.73 5.07 -9.21
CA LEU A 107 -8.79 6.16 -9.42
C LEU A 107 -8.08 6.54 -8.12
N ASN A 108 -6.75 6.39 -8.11
CA ASN A 108 -5.92 6.84 -7.00
C ASN A 108 -5.83 8.37 -6.97
N LEU A 109 -6.39 8.97 -5.92
CA LEU A 109 -6.35 10.40 -5.62
C LEU A 109 -5.74 10.66 -4.24
N GLY A 110 -4.96 9.69 -3.72
CA GLY A 110 -4.46 9.69 -2.35
C GLY A 110 -2.96 9.49 -2.20
N CYS A 111 -2.24 9.08 -3.25
CA CYS A 111 -0.80 8.87 -3.18
C CYS A 111 -0.04 10.20 -2.99
N PRO A 112 0.70 10.39 -1.87
CA PRO A 112 1.41 11.63 -1.60
C PRO A 112 2.90 11.55 -1.95
N GLN A 113 3.34 10.47 -2.59
CA GLN A 113 4.75 10.19 -2.84
C GLN A 113 5.35 11.14 -3.89
N MET A 114 6.67 11.33 -3.85
CA MET A 114 7.35 12.22 -4.79
C MET A 114 7.22 11.77 -6.25
N ILE A 115 7.08 10.46 -6.49
CA ILE A 115 6.82 9.94 -7.84
C ILE A 115 5.46 10.42 -8.37
N ALA A 116 4.44 10.49 -7.51
CA ALA A 116 3.12 11.04 -7.84
C ALA A 116 3.16 12.55 -8.06
N LYS A 117 3.98 13.28 -7.29
CA LYS A 117 4.22 14.71 -7.54
C LYS A 117 4.83 14.94 -8.93
N ARG A 118 5.87 14.16 -9.28
CA ARG A 118 6.59 14.28 -10.55
C ARG A 118 5.74 13.86 -11.74
N GLY A 119 4.94 12.81 -11.59
CA GLY A 119 4.02 12.33 -12.62
C GLY A 119 2.68 13.07 -12.63
N HIS A 120 2.46 14.00 -11.69
CA HIS A 120 1.24 14.79 -11.56
C HIS A 120 -0.03 13.94 -11.49
N TYR A 121 -0.09 13.03 -10.52
CA TYR A 121 -1.25 12.17 -10.24
C TYR A 121 -1.42 11.97 -8.72
N GLY A 122 -2.41 11.20 -8.27
CA GLY A 122 -2.62 10.91 -6.85
C GLY A 122 -3.12 12.15 -6.10
N ALA A 123 -2.61 12.38 -4.89
CA ALA A 123 -3.04 13.52 -4.06
C ALA A 123 -2.65 14.89 -4.66
N PHE A 124 -1.86 14.92 -5.74
CA PHE A 124 -1.48 16.15 -6.41
C PHE A 124 -2.54 16.67 -7.38
N LEU A 125 -3.56 15.87 -7.69
CA LEU A 125 -4.74 16.30 -8.46
C LEU A 125 -5.88 16.81 -7.57
N GLN A 126 -5.75 16.73 -6.25
CA GLN A 126 -6.86 16.99 -5.32
C GLN A 126 -7.48 18.40 -5.46
N GLU A 127 -6.74 19.38 -6.01
CA GLU A 127 -7.19 20.75 -6.24
C GLU A 127 -7.79 20.96 -7.66
N GLU A 128 -7.68 19.98 -8.55
CA GLU A 128 -8.03 20.11 -9.98
C GLU A 128 -9.41 19.51 -10.27
N TRP A 129 -10.43 20.03 -9.60
CA TRP A 129 -11.76 19.42 -9.60
C TRP A 129 -12.35 19.27 -10.99
N THR A 130 -12.17 20.26 -11.89
CA THR A 130 -12.62 20.17 -13.29
C THR A 130 -12.00 19.00 -14.04
N LEU A 131 -10.72 18.67 -13.79
CA LEU A 131 -10.07 17.51 -14.41
C LEU A 131 -10.63 16.21 -13.83
N LEU A 132 -10.79 16.15 -12.51
CA LEU A 132 -11.34 14.97 -11.83
C LEU A 132 -12.77 14.66 -12.25
N GLU A 133 -13.63 15.68 -12.36
CA GLU A 133 -14.99 15.54 -12.88
C GLU A 133 -14.98 14.92 -14.27
N LYS A 134 -14.13 15.43 -15.18
CA LYS A 134 -14.00 14.89 -16.55
C LYS A 134 -13.54 13.43 -16.54
N MET A 135 -12.50 13.10 -15.77
CA MET A 135 -11.96 11.74 -15.70
C MET A 135 -13.01 10.74 -15.20
N ILE A 136 -13.72 11.09 -14.12
CA ILE A 136 -14.70 10.18 -13.49
C ILE A 136 -15.96 10.08 -14.32
N THR A 137 -16.46 11.20 -14.86
CA THR A 137 -17.65 11.21 -15.73
C THR A 137 -17.41 10.33 -16.96
N LEU A 138 -16.31 10.57 -17.68
CA LEU A 138 -16.00 9.81 -18.89
C LEU A 138 -15.81 8.32 -18.58
N ALA A 139 -15.10 7.97 -17.51
CA ALA A 139 -14.92 6.57 -17.13
C ALA A 139 -16.25 5.92 -16.69
N ASN A 140 -17.11 6.62 -15.96
CA ASN A 140 -18.41 6.10 -15.56
C ASN A 140 -19.32 5.82 -16.77
N GLU A 141 -19.30 6.70 -17.78
CA GLU A 141 -20.06 6.56 -19.03
C GLU A 141 -19.57 5.42 -19.93
N LYS A 142 -18.25 5.19 -19.99
CA LYS A 142 -17.63 4.28 -20.97
C LYS A 142 -17.44 2.86 -20.46
N LEU A 143 -17.29 2.66 -19.15
CA LEU A 143 -16.96 1.35 -18.57
C LEU A 143 -18.21 0.59 -18.15
N SER A 144 -18.21 -0.72 -18.38
CA SER A 144 -19.29 -1.60 -17.94
C SER A 144 -19.22 -1.91 -16.44
N VAL A 145 -18.05 -1.79 -15.82
CA VAL A 145 -17.85 -1.94 -14.37
C VAL A 145 -17.86 -0.59 -13.64
N PRO A 146 -18.25 -0.54 -12.35
CA PRO A 146 -18.23 0.69 -11.53
C PRO A 146 -16.88 1.39 -11.44
N ILE A 147 -16.93 2.71 -11.28
CA ILE A 147 -15.78 3.54 -10.93
C ILE A 147 -15.80 3.87 -9.45
N THR A 148 -14.68 3.64 -8.77
CA THR A 148 -14.46 4.02 -7.38
C THR A 148 -13.31 5.01 -7.29
N CYS A 149 -13.19 5.69 -6.15
CA CYS A 149 -12.07 6.59 -5.90
C CYS A 149 -11.48 6.35 -4.52
N LYS A 150 -10.15 6.49 -4.39
CA LYS A 150 -9.46 6.52 -3.11
C LYS A 150 -8.78 7.87 -2.88
N ILE A 151 -9.23 8.62 -1.88
CA ILE A 151 -8.76 9.98 -1.59
C ILE A 151 -7.95 10.09 -0.31
N ARG A 152 -7.21 11.20 -0.18
CA ARG A 152 -6.79 11.80 1.09
C ARG A 152 -7.64 13.03 1.38
N VAL A 153 -7.73 13.39 2.66
CA VAL A 153 -8.53 14.55 3.11
C VAL A 153 -7.76 15.86 2.95
N PHE A 154 -8.49 16.97 2.88
CA PHE A 154 -7.91 18.31 3.12
C PHE A 154 -7.72 18.52 4.62
N SER A 155 -7.04 19.61 5.00
CA SER A 155 -6.99 20.05 6.41
C SER A 155 -8.34 20.55 6.91
N ASP A 156 -9.17 21.07 5.99
CA ASP A 156 -10.53 21.51 6.27
C ASP A 156 -11.53 20.39 5.96
N ILE A 157 -12.43 20.13 6.91
CA ILE A 157 -13.47 19.11 6.81
C ILE A 157 -14.47 19.50 5.71
N GLU A 158 -14.89 20.76 5.64
CA GLU A 158 -15.91 21.19 4.69
C GLU A 158 -15.40 21.08 3.25
N LYS A 159 -14.17 21.53 2.98
CA LYS A 159 -13.53 21.32 1.68
C LYS A 159 -13.43 19.83 1.30
N THR A 160 -13.16 18.95 2.28
CA THR A 160 -13.14 17.49 2.06
C THR A 160 -14.53 16.95 1.70
N VAL A 161 -15.58 17.44 2.36
CA VAL A 161 -16.97 17.06 2.06
C VAL A 161 -17.38 17.52 0.65
N GLN A 162 -17.05 18.76 0.28
CA GLN A 162 -17.31 19.29 -1.07
C GLN A 162 -16.59 18.48 -2.14
N TYR A 163 -15.33 18.11 -1.87
CA TYR A 163 -14.55 17.26 -2.75
C TYR A 163 -15.21 15.88 -2.93
N ALA A 164 -15.65 15.24 -1.84
CA ALA A 164 -16.34 13.94 -1.91
C ALA A 164 -17.66 14.01 -2.70
N LYS A 165 -18.47 15.06 -2.49
CA LYS A 165 -19.72 15.30 -3.24
C LYS A 165 -19.47 15.53 -4.73
N MET A 166 -18.39 16.22 -5.09
CA MET A 166 -18.01 16.40 -6.49
C MET A 166 -17.70 15.04 -7.15
N LEU A 167 -16.91 14.18 -6.49
CA LEU A 167 -16.57 12.86 -7.02
C LEU A 167 -17.83 11.99 -7.18
N GLU A 168 -18.72 11.99 -6.18
CA GLU A 168 -20.01 11.30 -6.25
C GLU A 168 -20.85 11.79 -7.43
N LYS A 169 -21.02 13.11 -7.57
CA LYS A 169 -21.79 13.71 -8.67
C LYS A 169 -21.21 13.36 -10.04
N ALA A 170 -19.90 13.24 -10.16
CA ALA A 170 -19.22 12.84 -11.39
C ALA A 170 -19.41 11.35 -11.74
N GLY A 171 -19.97 10.54 -10.84
CA GLY A 171 -20.27 9.13 -11.08
C GLY A 171 -19.40 8.14 -10.31
N CYS A 172 -18.63 8.59 -9.32
CA CYS A 172 -17.98 7.69 -8.37
C CYS A 172 -19.06 6.92 -7.58
N GLN A 173 -18.94 5.59 -7.54
CA GLN A 173 -19.94 4.71 -6.94
C GLN A 173 -19.56 4.18 -5.56
N LEU A 174 -18.30 4.30 -5.18
CA LEU A 174 -17.79 3.97 -3.85
C LEU A 174 -16.56 4.82 -3.57
N LEU A 175 -16.49 5.40 -2.37
CA LEU A 175 -15.39 6.29 -1.99
C LEU A 175 -14.60 5.71 -0.81
N THR A 176 -13.30 5.50 -1.00
CA THR A 176 -12.38 5.20 0.10
C THR A 176 -11.71 6.47 0.58
N VAL A 177 -11.86 6.80 1.87
CA VAL A 177 -11.30 8.01 2.48
C VAL A 177 -10.16 7.65 3.43
N HIS A 178 -8.94 8.04 3.07
CA HIS A 178 -7.82 8.00 4.01
C HIS A 178 -7.79 9.29 4.83
N GLY A 179 -8.04 9.19 6.14
CA GLY A 179 -8.21 10.35 7.04
C GLY A 179 -6.96 11.19 7.30
N ARG A 180 -5.90 11.06 6.47
CA ARG A 180 -4.70 11.89 6.56
C ARG A 180 -4.59 12.81 5.34
N THR A 181 -4.06 14.01 5.56
CA THR A 181 -3.73 14.96 4.49
C THR A 181 -2.57 14.47 3.63
N LYS A 182 -2.33 15.09 2.49
CA LYS A 182 -1.19 14.80 1.61
C LYS A 182 0.16 15.04 2.30
N GLU A 183 0.23 16.00 3.22
CA GLU A 183 1.42 16.39 3.97
C GLU A 183 1.75 15.37 5.07
N GLN A 184 0.73 14.69 5.60
CA GLN A 184 0.86 13.64 6.61
C GLN A 184 1.43 12.34 6.02
N LYS A 185 2.74 12.31 5.79
CA LYS A 185 3.48 11.18 5.21
C LYS A 185 4.85 10.99 5.84
N GLY A 186 5.42 9.78 5.70
CA GLY A 186 6.76 9.47 6.18
C GLY A 186 6.89 9.68 7.69
N ALA A 187 7.87 10.47 8.11
CA ALA A 187 8.08 10.81 9.52
C ALA A 187 6.91 11.64 10.10
N LEU A 188 6.24 12.44 9.28
CA LEU A 188 5.12 13.32 9.67
C LEU A 188 3.76 12.64 9.51
N THR A 189 3.69 11.31 9.55
CA THR A 189 2.47 10.58 9.21
C THR A 189 1.29 10.91 10.13
N GLY A 190 1.52 11.12 11.43
CA GLY A 190 0.48 11.40 12.41
C GLY A 190 -0.68 10.39 12.43
N VAL A 191 -1.76 10.77 13.12
CA VAL A 191 -3.01 10.01 13.26
C VAL A 191 -3.97 10.41 12.14
N ALA A 192 -4.66 9.43 11.55
CA ALA A 192 -5.74 9.70 10.61
C ALA A 192 -6.98 10.25 11.36
N SER A 193 -7.59 11.32 10.84
CA SER A 193 -8.81 11.92 11.38
C SER A 193 -10.04 11.14 10.93
N TRP A 194 -10.65 10.41 11.86
CA TRP A 194 -11.94 9.76 11.63
C TRP A 194 -13.10 10.76 11.58
N GLU A 195 -12.95 11.95 12.17
CA GLU A 195 -13.92 13.05 12.04
C GLU A 195 -14.13 13.47 10.58
N HIS A 196 -13.05 13.57 9.79
CA HIS A 196 -13.17 13.83 8.35
C HIS A 196 -13.93 12.70 7.63
N ILE A 197 -13.63 11.45 7.98
CA ILE A 197 -14.27 10.27 7.37
C ILE A 197 -15.76 10.26 7.70
N LYS A 198 -16.12 10.51 8.95
CA LYS A 198 -17.51 10.60 9.45
C LYS A 198 -18.29 11.73 8.78
N ALA A 199 -17.66 12.91 8.61
CA ALA A 199 -18.27 14.02 7.91
C ALA A 199 -18.55 13.68 6.44
N VAL A 200 -17.59 13.07 5.73
CA VAL A 200 -17.79 12.59 4.35
C VAL A 200 -18.89 11.54 4.31
N ARG A 201 -18.86 10.53 5.18
CA ARG A 201 -19.86 9.46 5.21
C ARG A 201 -21.28 9.99 5.36
N ARG A 202 -21.50 11.00 6.21
CA ARG A 202 -22.81 11.64 6.40
C ARG A 202 -23.28 12.46 5.19
N ALA A 203 -22.35 12.91 4.36
CA ALA A 203 -22.62 13.90 3.32
C ALA A 203 -22.83 13.31 1.92
N VAL A 204 -22.40 12.07 1.68
CA VAL A 204 -22.56 11.34 0.40
C VAL A 204 -23.55 10.19 0.54
N SER A 205 -24.18 9.82 -0.57
CA SER A 205 -25.18 8.74 -0.70
C SER A 205 -24.59 7.42 -1.23
N ILE A 206 -23.32 7.40 -1.61
CA ILE A 206 -22.57 6.19 -1.97
C ILE A 206 -21.93 5.51 -0.75
N PRO A 207 -21.61 4.19 -0.83
CA PRO A 207 -20.80 3.51 0.18
C PRO A 207 -19.46 4.22 0.39
N VAL A 208 -19.07 4.35 1.66
CA VAL A 208 -17.77 4.90 2.05
C VAL A 208 -16.97 3.84 2.78
N PHE A 209 -15.69 3.70 2.43
CA PHE A 209 -14.70 2.92 3.18
C PHE A 209 -13.72 3.84 3.92
N ALA A 210 -13.47 3.52 5.20
CA ALA A 210 -12.46 4.22 5.99
C ALA A 210 -11.07 3.62 5.76
N ASN A 211 -10.04 4.45 5.78
CA ASN A 211 -8.64 4.00 5.79
C ASN A 211 -7.79 4.87 6.74
N GLY A 212 -6.90 4.21 7.47
CA GLY A 212 -5.95 4.85 8.39
C GLY A 212 -6.21 4.50 9.85
N ASN A 213 -5.12 4.22 10.58
CA ASN A 213 -5.09 3.77 11.98
C ASN A 213 -5.68 2.36 12.23
N ILE A 214 -5.61 1.46 11.24
CA ILE A 214 -6.19 0.11 11.35
C ILE A 214 -5.08 -0.92 11.50
N GLN A 215 -4.78 -1.29 12.74
CA GLN A 215 -3.68 -2.17 13.12
C GLN A 215 -4.17 -3.52 13.69
N HIS A 216 -5.41 -3.56 14.19
CA HIS A 216 -6.07 -4.73 14.75
C HIS A 216 -7.53 -4.84 14.28
N LEU A 217 -8.14 -6.01 14.47
CA LEU A 217 -9.58 -6.20 14.22
C LEU A 217 -10.46 -5.28 15.09
N SER A 218 -10.06 -5.00 16.33
CA SER A 218 -10.76 -4.05 17.20
C SER A 218 -10.82 -2.64 16.60
N ASP A 219 -9.75 -2.21 15.92
CA ASP A 219 -9.72 -0.90 15.27
C ASP A 219 -10.73 -0.82 14.11
N VAL A 220 -10.94 -1.95 13.41
CA VAL A 220 -11.98 -2.04 12.36
C VAL A 220 -13.35 -1.80 12.96
N HIS A 221 -13.70 -2.54 14.02
CA HIS A 221 -15.00 -2.41 14.67
C HIS A 221 -15.22 -1.00 15.23
N HIS A 222 -14.23 -0.47 15.95
CA HIS A 222 -14.30 0.87 16.51
C HIS A 222 -14.43 1.95 15.42
N CYS A 223 -13.66 1.83 14.32
CA CYS A 223 -13.76 2.76 13.19
C CYS A 223 -15.15 2.74 12.55
N MET A 224 -15.73 1.55 12.33
CA MET A 224 -17.07 1.41 11.78
C MET A 224 -18.15 2.03 12.68
N GLU A 225 -18.07 1.76 13.99
CA GLU A 225 -18.99 2.32 14.99
C GLU A 225 -18.91 3.85 15.03
N GLU A 226 -17.70 4.41 15.04
CA GLU A 226 -17.51 5.85 15.18
C GLU A 226 -17.93 6.63 13.93
N THR A 227 -17.66 6.07 12.74
CA THR A 227 -17.79 6.78 11.46
C THR A 227 -19.03 6.41 10.65
N GLY A 228 -19.64 5.24 10.88
CA GLY A 228 -20.79 4.73 10.12
C GLY A 228 -20.48 4.27 8.69
N VAL A 229 -19.21 4.02 8.39
CA VAL A 229 -18.75 3.53 7.08
C VAL A 229 -19.17 2.08 6.81
N GLN A 230 -19.23 1.72 5.53
CA GLN A 230 -19.65 0.38 5.08
C GLN A 230 -18.51 -0.64 5.20
N GLY A 231 -17.26 -0.18 5.23
CA GLY A 231 -16.09 -1.04 5.33
C GLY A 231 -14.84 -0.28 5.73
N VAL A 232 -13.82 -1.02 6.10
CA VAL A 232 -12.55 -0.50 6.62
C VAL A 232 -11.39 -1.18 5.89
N MET A 233 -10.47 -0.34 5.45
CA MET A 233 -9.31 -0.73 4.69
C MET A 233 -8.05 -0.68 5.55
N SER A 234 -7.30 -1.79 5.61
CA SER A 234 -5.98 -1.86 6.24
C SER A 234 -4.87 -1.98 5.19
N ALA A 235 -3.72 -1.38 5.51
CA ALA A 235 -2.51 -1.40 4.68
C ALA A 235 -1.34 -1.95 5.51
N GLU A 236 -0.59 -1.05 6.17
CA GLU A 236 0.54 -1.41 7.03
C GLU A 236 0.19 -2.44 8.12
N GLY A 237 -0.99 -2.33 8.75
CA GLY A 237 -1.44 -3.32 9.73
C GLY A 237 -1.50 -4.74 9.16
N ASN A 238 -2.08 -4.90 7.97
CA ASN A 238 -2.14 -6.18 7.26
C ASN A 238 -0.75 -6.68 6.83
N LEU A 239 0.19 -5.81 6.44
CA LEU A 239 1.57 -6.21 6.10
C LEU A 239 2.37 -6.75 7.28
N HIS A 240 2.05 -6.29 8.49
CA HIS A 240 2.65 -6.77 9.73
C HIS A 240 1.90 -7.98 10.32
N ASN A 241 0.62 -8.13 9.98
CA ASN A 241 -0.21 -9.25 10.39
C ASN A 241 -1.29 -9.56 9.33
N PRO A 242 -1.07 -10.55 8.44
CA PRO A 242 -2.07 -10.97 7.45
C PRO A 242 -3.37 -11.47 8.11
N ALA A 243 -3.26 -12.05 9.32
CA ALA A 243 -4.37 -12.52 10.14
C ALA A 243 -5.17 -11.41 10.85
N LEU A 244 -4.94 -10.14 10.50
CA LEU A 244 -5.61 -8.98 11.12
C LEU A 244 -7.13 -9.11 11.11
N PHE A 245 -7.74 -9.55 10.00
CA PHE A 245 -9.20 -9.63 9.89
C PHE A 245 -9.81 -10.85 10.58
N GLU A 246 -9.01 -11.85 10.97
CA GLU A 246 -9.43 -12.93 11.87
C GLU A 246 -9.32 -12.55 13.35
N GLY A 247 -8.63 -11.46 13.66
CA GLY A 247 -8.33 -11.07 15.05
C GLY A 247 -7.28 -11.94 15.72
N ARG A 248 -6.48 -12.69 14.96
CA ARG A 248 -5.36 -13.49 15.48
C ARG A 248 -4.03 -12.75 15.38
N SER A 249 -3.11 -13.11 16.27
CA SER A 249 -1.70 -12.72 16.21
C SER A 249 -0.85 -13.99 16.18
N PRO A 250 -0.73 -14.67 15.02
CA PRO A 250 0.04 -15.90 14.90
C PRO A 250 1.56 -15.62 14.98
N PRO A 251 2.38 -16.67 15.16
CA PRO A 251 3.81 -16.54 14.99
C PRO A 251 4.20 -16.07 13.58
N VAL A 252 5.20 -15.20 13.49
CA VAL A 252 5.59 -14.58 12.22
C VAL A 252 6.13 -15.57 11.19
N TRP A 253 6.63 -16.73 11.63
CA TRP A 253 7.09 -17.80 10.73
C TRP A 253 5.95 -18.59 10.10
N GLU A 254 4.79 -18.68 10.77
CA GLU A 254 3.59 -19.37 10.26
C GLU A 254 3.04 -18.61 9.06
N MET A 255 2.86 -17.29 9.22
CA MET A 255 2.41 -16.42 8.12
C MET A 255 3.41 -16.36 6.98
N ALA A 256 4.72 -16.40 7.28
CA ALA A 256 5.75 -16.44 6.25
C ALA A 256 5.77 -17.79 5.51
N GLU A 257 5.59 -18.91 6.21
CA GLU A 257 5.49 -20.24 5.61
C GLU A 257 4.31 -20.31 4.64
N GLU A 258 3.12 -19.91 5.10
CA GLU A 258 1.93 -19.89 4.25
C GLU A 258 2.08 -18.95 3.05
N TYR A 259 2.65 -17.76 3.26
CA TYR A 259 2.90 -16.82 2.16
C TYR A 259 3.84 -17.43 1.12
N LEU A 260 4.93 -18.09 1.54
CA LEU A 260 5.86 -18.74 0.63
C LEU A 260 5.21 -19.90 -0.15
N ASP A 261 4.31 -20.65 0.48
CA ASP A 261 3.51 -21.69 -0.19
C ASP A 261 2.57 -21.10 -1.25
N VAL A 262 1.95 -19.95 -0.95
CA VAL A 262 1.15 -19.21 -1.94
C VAL A 262 2.02 -18.73 -3.10
N VAL A 263 3.21 -18.17 -2.83
CA VAL A 263 4.14 -17.72 -3.88
C VAL A 263 4.63 -18.89 -4.74
N GLN A 264 4.78 -20.09 -4.18
CA GLN A 264 5.12 -21.27 -4.96
C GLN A 264 4.01 -21.64 -5.97
N GLN A 265 2.74 -21.45 -5.59
CA GLN A 265 1.58 -21.70 -6.47
C GLN A 265 1.33 -20.54 -7.44
N TYR A 266 1.55 -19.31 -6.99
CA TYR A 266 1.30 -18.06 -7.72
C TYR A 266 2.57 -17.19 -7.69
N PRO A 267 3.55 -17.48 -8.59
CA PRO A 267 4.85 -16.82 -8.54
C PRO A 267 4.79 -15.30 -8.73
N CYS A 268 5.54 -14.59 -7.90
CA CYS A 268 5.73 -13.15 -7.99
C CYS A 268 7.23 -12.79 -7.94
N SER A 269 7.56 -11.51 -8.10
CA SER A 269 8.95 -11.07 -8.01
C SER A 269 9.53 -11.33 -6.62
N LEU A 270 10.75 -11.86 -6.58
CA LEU A 270 11.48 -12.08 -5.34
C LEU A 270 11.73 -10.77 -4.55
N SER A 271 11.63 -9.60 -5.19
CA SER A 271 11.64 -8.31 -4.47
C SER A 271 10.42 -8.14 -3.56
N TYR A 272 9.24 -8.58 -4.00
CA TYR A 272 7.99 -8.51 -3.25
C TYR A 272 8.05 -9.46 -2.06
N VAL A 273 8.45 -10.71 -2.32
CA VAL A 273 8.64 -11.72 -1.27
C VAL A 273 9.55 -11.21 -0.16
N ARG A 274 10.71 -10.65 -0.51
CA ARG A 274 11.65 -10.09 0.47
C ARG A 274 11.05 -8.92 1.24
N ALA A 275 10.33 -8.02 0.57
CA ALA A 275 9.72 -6.86 1.21
C ALA A 275 8.68 -7.29 2.26
N HIS A 276 7.86 -8.28 1.93
CA HIS A 276 6.88 -8.87 2.85
C HIS A 276 7.53 -9.55 4.04
N LEU A 277 8.58 -10.36 3.84
CA LEU A 277 9.31 -10.98 4.94
C LEU A 277 9.98 -9.94 5.87
N PHE A 278 10.48 -8.82 5.32
CA PHE A 278 10.97 -7.71 6.15
C PHE A 278 9.89 -7.05 7.01
N LYS A 279 8.62 -7.08 6.57
CA LYS A 279 7.47 -6.53 7.30
C LYS A 279 6.97 -7.50 8.36
N LEU A 280 6.71 -8.75 7.98
CA LEU A 280 6.30 -9.82 8.89
C LEU A 280 7.31 -10.00 10.02
N TRP A 281 8.59 -10.06 9.70
CA TRP A 281 9.66 -10.29 10.68
C TRP A 281 10.23 -9.01 11.27
N HIS A 282 9.57 -7.85 11.11
CA HIS A 282 10.18 -6.55 11.43
C HIS A 282 10.84 -6.50 12.81
N HIS A 283 10.11 -6.94 13.85
CA HIS A 283 10.58 -6.95 15.23
C HIS A 283 11.61 -8.05 15.47
N THR A 284 11.36 -9.26 14.96
CA THR A 284 12.30 -10.39 15.07
C THR A 284 13.66 -10.08 14.44
N LEU A 285 13.70 -9.37 13.31
CA LEU A 285 14.93 -8.97 12.63
C LEU A 285 15.69 -7.83 13.34
N GLN A 286 15.12 -7.20 14.37
CA GLN A 286 15.89 -6.30 15.25
C GLN A 286 16.74 -7.10 16.25
N ILE A 287 16.26 -8.28 16.64
CA ILE A 287 16.95 -9.21 17.53
C ILE A 287 17.96 -10.04 16.72
N TYR A 288 17.49 -10.75 15.69
CA TYR A 288 18.33 -11.59 14.83
C TYR A 288 18.87 -10.80 13.63
N LYS A 289 19.85 -9.93 13.91
CA LYS A 289 20.46 -9.04 12.90
C LYS A 289 21.18 -9.79 11.79
N ASP A 290 21.73 -10.96 12.09
CA ASP A 290 22.35 -11.84 11.11
C ASP A 290 21.32 -12.34 10.07
N LEU A 291 20.13 -12.79 10.50
CA LEU A 291 19.06 -13.19 9.60
C LEU A 291 18.56 -12.01 8.74
N ARG A 292 18.60 -10.79 9.27
CA ARG A 292 18.27 -9.58 8.53
C ARG A 292 19.23 -9.36 7.36
N GLU A 293 20.52 -9.54 7.60
CA GLU A 293 21.56 -9.43 6.57
C GLU A 293 21.43 -10.53 5.52
N GLU A 294 21.14 -11.76 5.93
CA GLU A 294 20.96 -12.88 5.02
C GLU A 294 19.70 -12.75 4.15
N LEU A 295 18.58 -12.28 4.72
CA LEU A 295 17.37 -11.96 3.96
C LEU A 295 17.63 -10.89 2.88
N ALA A 296 18.54 -9.95 3.13
CA ALA A 296 18.92 -8.96 2.13
C ALA A 296 19.72 -9.57 0.95
N LYS A 297 20.45 -10.67 1.18
CA LYS A 297 21.34 -11.30 0.20
C LYS A 297 20.68 -12.43 -0.59
N VAL A 298 19.73 -13.15 0.02
CA VAL A 298 19.10 -14.35 -0.55
C VAL A 298 18.48 -14.08 -1.93
N ARG A 299 18.67 -15.01 -2.87
CA ARG A 299 18.28 -14.85 -4.28
C ARG A 299 17.32 -15.92 -4.82
N THR A 300 16.85 -16.82 -3.96
CA THR A 300 15.94 -17.91 -4.33
C THR A 300 14.80 -18.01 -3.33
N LEU A 301 13.64 -18.50 -3.79
CA LEU A 301 12.49 -18.77 -2.91
C LEU A 301 12.82 -19.84 -1.88
N GLN A 302 13.53 -20.91 -2.30
CA GLN A 302 14.01 -21.96 -1.40
C GLN A 302 14.93 -21.42 -0.29
N GLY A 303 15.80 -20.46 -0.61
CA GLY A 303 16.64 -19.82 0.40
C GLY A 303 15.83 -18.98 1.39
N MET A 304 14.75 -18.34 0.94
CA MET A 304 13.83 -17.61 1.84
C MET A 304 13.07 -18.57 2.76
N ALA A 305 12.62 -19.72 2.24
CA ALA A 305 12.00 -20.76 3.05
C ALA A 305 12.96 -21.34 4.09
N GLU A 306 14.22 -21.53 3.73
CA GLU A 306 15.25 -21.98 4.67
C GLU A 306 15.52 -20.94 5.77
N LEU A 307 15.58 -19.64 5.44
CA LEU A 307 15.66 -18.58 6.43
C LEU A 307 14.44 -18.57 7.37
N ASN A 308 13.24 -18.86 6.87
CA ASN A 308 12.05 -18.98 7.72
C ASN A 308 12.17 -20.14 8.72
N ARG A 309 12.71 -21.30 8.29
CA ARG A 309 12.96 -22.45 9.18
C ARG A 309 13.97 -22.11 10.27
N GLN A 310 15.07 -21.45 9.92
CA GLN A 310 16.08 -21.02 10.88
C GLN A 310 15.50 -20.01 11.89
N LEU A 311 14.72 -19.05 11.41
CA LEU A 311 14.02 -18.09 12.27
C LEU A 311 13.08 -18.80 13.24
N LYS A 312 12.23 -19.72 12.73
CA LYS A 312 11.31 -20.54 13.53
C LYS A 312 12.04 -21.31 14.63
N GLN A 313 13.12 -22.01 14.28
CA GLN A 313 13.91 -22.78 15.24
C GLN A 313 14.44 -21.88 16.37
N ARG A 314 15.07 -20.75 16.03
CA ARG A 314 15.63 -19.84 17.04
C ARG A 314 14.56 -19.25 17.96
N CYS A 315 13.42 -18.86 17.40
CA CYS A 315 12.30 -18.38 18.22
C CYS A 315 11.74 -19.47 19.14
N GLN A 316 11.65 -20.73 18.68
CA GLN A 316 11.19 -21.85 19.51
C GLN A 316 12.17 -22.17 20.64
N GLU A 317 13.47 -22.10 20.38
CA GLU A 317 14.51 -22.24 21.41
C GLU A 317 14.41 -21.12 22.46
N GLU A 318 14.19 -19.87 22.03
CA GLU A 318 13.99 -18.72 22.92
C GLU A 318 12.69 -18.84 23.73
N MET A 319 11.59 -19.27 23.11
CA MET A 319 10.32 -19.55 23.80
C MET A 319 10.50 -20.55 24.93
N ALA A 320 11.21 -21.66 24.68
CA ALA A 320 11.46 -22.69 25.68
C ALA A 320 12.33 -22.19 26.86
N GLN A 321 13.20 -21.20 26.62
CA GLN A 321 14.01 -20.57 27.66
C GLN A 321 13.24 -19.53 28.48
N GLN A 322 12.32 -18.78 27.85
CA GLN A 322 11.55 -17.72 28.50
C GLN A 322 10.43 -18.22 29.43
N GLU A 323 9.93 -19.46 29.27
CA GLU A 323 8.94 -20.04 30.20
C GLU A 323 9.43 -20.11 31.66
N ALA A 324 10.74 -19.89 31.90
CA ALA A 324 11.38 -19.90 33.22
C ALA A 324 11.61 -18.51 33.86
N SER A 325 11.29 -17.38 33.21
CA SER A 325 11.58 -16.02 33.72
C SER A 325 10.42 -15.01 33.53
N GLU A 326 10.45 -13.89 34.27
CA GLU A 326 9.52 -12.77 34.07
C GLU A 326 9.56 -12.22 32.64
N LYS A 327 8.38 -11.89 32.11
CA LYS A 327 8.14 -11.53 30.71
C LYS A 327 8.37 -10.03 30.48
N ASP A 328 9.61 -9.64 30.20
CA ASP A 328 9.94 -8.34 29.61
C ASP A 328 10.16 -8.49 28.09
N TYR A 329 9.27 -7.89 27.29
CA TYR A 329 9.33 -7.92 25.83
C TYR A 329 9.95 -6.65 25.23
N GLY A 330 10.72 -5.89 26.00
CA GLY A 330 11.41 -4.69 25.51
C GLY A 330 10.44 -3.61 25.04
N GLY A 331 9.28 -3.50 25.72
CA GLY A 331 8.22 -2.54 25.39
C GLY A 331 7.28 -2.94 24.27
N LEU A 332 7.37 -4.17 23.73
CA LEU A 332 6.39 -4.73 22.81
C LEU A 332 5.18 -5.33 23.54
N PRO A 333 3.97 -5.26 22.97
CA PRO A 333 2.79 -5.91 23.55
C PRO A 333 2.87 -7.44 23.50
N PHE A 334 3.63 -8.00 22.56
CA PHE A 334 3.84 -9.44 22.41
C PHE A 334 5.32 -9.75 22.18
N PRO A 335 5.78 -10.99 22.41
CA PRO A 335 7.12 -11.41 22.00
C PRO A 335 7.39 -11.07 20.52
N HIS A 336 8.64 -10.76 20.18
CA HIS A 336 9.01 -10.25 18.85
C HIS A 336 8.65 -11.19 17.69
N TRP A 337 8.44 -12.47 17.98
CA TRP A 337 8.06 -13.51 17.04
C TRP A 337 6.56 -13.69 16.84
N ILE A 338 5.73 -12.89 17.52
CA ILE A 338 4.29 -12.81 17.29
C ILE A 338 3.99 -11.64 16.34
N CYS A 339 3.16 -11.88 15.33
CA CYS A 339 2.64 -10.86 14.43
C CYS A 339 2.00 -9.73 15.23
N GLN A 340 2.54 -8.53 15.10
CA GLN A 340 2.08 -7.37 15.85
C GLN A 340 2.40 -6.08 15.07
N PRO A 341 1.64 -5.01 15.29
CA PRO A 341 1.81 -3.79 14.51
C PRO A 341 3.19 -3.16 14.66
N TYR A 342 3.59 -2.43 13.64
CA TYR A 342 4.68 -1.47 13.74
C TYR A 342 4.12 -0.07 13.98
N ILE A 343 4.36 0.46 15.19
CA ILE A 343 4.06 1.84 15.52
C ILE A 343 5.29 2.69 15.19
N ARG A 344 5.15 3.60 14.23
CA ARG A 344 6.24 4.49 13.84
C ARG A 344 6.55 5.45 15.00
N PRO A 345 7.83 5.56 15.44
CA PRO A 345 8.22 6.55 16.43
C PRO A 345 7.91 7.98 15.97
N ILE A 346 7.49 8.84 16.89
CA ILE A 346 7.30 10.26 16.63
C ILE A 346 8.67 10.88 16.30
N PRO A 347 8.77 11.76 15.28
CA PRO A 347 10.01 12.48 15.01
C PRO A 347 10.44 13.26 16.25
N LYS A 348 11.71 13.13 16.65
CA LYS A 348 12.26 13.98 17.71
C LYS A 348 12.19 15.44 17.27
N GLU A 349 11.70 16.32 18.13
CA GLU A 349 11.72 17.75 17.85
C GLU A 349 13.16 18.22 17.65
N PRO A 350 13.44 19.09 16.67
CA PRO A 350 14.74 19.71 16.54
C PRO A 350 14.93 20.70 17.70
N GLY A 351 15.55 20.27 18.81
CA GLY A 351 15.96 21.19 19.88
C GLY A 351 16.08 20.65 21.31
N THR A 352 15.65 19.43 21.63
CA THR A 352 15.73 18.89 23.00
C THR A 352 16.90 17.91 23.19
N GLU A 353 18.13 18.42 23.12
CA GLU A 353 19.25 17.78 23.84
C GLU A 353 19.16 18.18 25.32
N ASN A 354 18.47 17.38 26.13
CA ASN A 354 18.57 17.49 27.58
C ASN A 354 19.83 16.77 28.08
N ARG A 355 20.70 17.57 28.68
CA ARG A 355 21.85 17.20 29.49
C ARG A 355 21.44 16.24 30.61
N GLN A 356 22.09 15.08 30.72
CA GLN A 356 22.44 14.40 31.98
C GLN A 356 23.54 13.33 31.74
N PRO A 357 24.32 12.95 32.77
CA PRO A 357 25.72 12.55 32.62
C PRO A 357 25.94 11.05 32.33
N SER A 358 26.97 10.82 31.50
CA SER A 358 27.73 9.59 31.21
C SER A 358 27.31 8.24 31.82
N MET A 359 26.90 7.31 30.94
CA MET A 359 27.48 5.97 30.85
C MET A 359 27.71 5.64 29.37
N ALA A 360 28.90 5.10 29.07
CA ALA A 360 29.40 4.94 27.71
C ALA A 360 28.53 3.99 26.87
N GLN A 361 27.82 4.54 25.88
CA GLN A 361 27.34 3.80 24.72
C GLN A 361 28.13 4.23 23.50
N VAL A 362 28.80 3.26 22.88
CA VAL A 362 29.54 3.41 21.64
C VAL A 362 28.58 3.84 20.53
N LYS A 363 28.72 5.10 20.09
CA LYS A 363 28.05 5.61 18.88
C LYS A 363 28.58 4.86 17.66
N VAL A 364 27.78 3.97 17.08
CA VAL A 364 27.97 3.57 15.68
C VAL A 364 27.06 4.45 14.82
N VAL A 365 27.68 5.44 14.20
CA VAL A 365 27.08 6.34 13.21
C VAL A 365 26.73 5.51 11.97
N CYS A 366 25.45 5.30 11.71
CA CYS A 366 24.99 4.82 10.40
C CYS A 366 25.03 6.00 9.43
N VAL A 367 26.10 6.10 8.65
CA VAL A 367 26.22 7.07 7.55
C VAL A 367 25.21 6.69 6.47
N LYS A 368 24.02 7.30 6.50
CA LYS A 368 23.24 7.50 5.30
C LYS A 368 24.04 8.44 4.41
N ARG A 369 24.47 7.95 3.23
CA ARG A 369 25.01 8.81 2.17
C ARG A 369 23.94 9.85 1.81
N ALA A 370 24.14 11.08 2.26
CA ALA A 370 23.61 12.25 1.61
C ALA A 370 24.33 12.38 0.26
N LEU A 371 23.57 12.43 -0.82
CA LEU A 371 24.09 12.96 -2.08
C LEU A 371 24.01 14.47 -1.95
N GLU A 372 25.13 15.08 -1.54
CA GLU A 372 25.34 16.51 -1.69
C GLU A 372 25.87 16.77 -3.10
N ASP A 373 25.17 17.62 -3.83
CA ASP A 373 25.64 18.24 -5.06
C ASP A 373 26.83 19.14 -4.72
N SER A 374 28.00 18.84 -5.26
CA SER A 374 29.12 19.77 -5.32
C SER A 374 29.53 19.98 -6.77
N ASP A 375 29.34 21.20 -7.25
CA ASP A 375 29.94 21.70 -8.49
C ASP A 375 31.46 21.61 -8.41
N GLY A 376 32.06 20.93 -9.39
CA GLY A 376 33.50 20.79 -9.52
C GLY A 376 33.86 20.01 -10.78
N ALA A 377 34.41 20.71 -11.77
CA ALA A 377 34.79 20.17 -13.07
C ALA A 377 35.81 19.01 -12.94
N SER A 378 35.45 17.85 -13.49
CA SER A 378 36.37 16.72 -13.72
C SER A 378 35.80 15.85 -14.85
N GLU A 379 36.54 15.76 -15.97
CA GLU A 379 36.18 15.03 -17.18
C GLU A 379 36.27 13.51 -17.00
N PHE A 380 35.34 12.88 -16.27
CA PHE A 380 35.09 11.43 -16.43
C PHE A 380 33.61 11.08 -16.22
N LEU A 381 33.00 10.40 -17.21
CA LEU A 381 31.60 9.99 -17.16
C LEU A 381 31.38 8.85 -16.15
N SER A 382 30.46 9.07 -15.20
CA SER A 382 29.95 8.06 -14.26
C SER A 382 29.47 6.77 -14.97
N LYS A 383 29.66 5.61 -14.31
CA LYS A 383 29.24 4.27 -14.80
C LYS A 383 27.76 4.19 -15.23
N ASN A 384 26.88 4.99 -14.63
CA ASN A 384 25.47 5.07 -15.02
C ASN A 384 25.25 5.87 -16.32
N LYS A 385 26.08 6.88 -16.60
CA LYS A 385 26.06 7.61 -17.88
C LYS A 385 26.64 6.76 -19.01
N GLN A 386 27.69 5.97 -18.74
CA GLN A 386 28.24 5.01 -19.71
C GLN A 386 27.21 3.95 -20.13
N LYS A 387 26.45 3.38 -19.19
CA LYS A 387 25.35 2.44 -19.48
C LYS A 387 24.21 3.06 -20.28
N LYS A 388 23.91 4.34 -20.09
CA LYS A 388 22.89 5.07 -20.88
C LYS A 388 23.37 5.38 -22.30
N LYS A 389 24.65 5.71 -22.48
CA LYS A 389 25.26 5.98 -23.80
C LYS A 389 25.37 4.71 -24.65
N ALA A 390 25.73 3.57 -24.05
CA ALA A 390 25.75 2.27 -24.73
C ALA A 390 24.37 1.80 -25.22
N ARG A 391 23.29 2.24 -24.58
CA ARG A 391 21.90 1.92 -24.96
C ARG A 391 21.33 2.86 -26.03
N ASN A 392 21.97 3.99 -26.31
CA ASN A 392 21.48 4.95 -27.29
C ASN A 392 22.62 5.79 -27.88
N PRO A 393 23.42 5.21 -28.81
CA PRO A 393 24.70 5.77 -29.24
C PRO A 393 24.59 7.12 -29.99
N TYR A 394 23.41 7.50 -30.45
CA TYR A 394 23.18 8.73 -31.21
C TYR A 394 22.57 9.88 -30.39
N LYS A 395 22.32 9.68 -29.09
CA LYS A 395 21.76 10.73 -28.24
C LYS A 395 22.88 11.62 -27.69
N ASN A 396 22.95 12.86 -28.18
CA ASN A 396 23.87 13.87 -27.65
C ASN A 396 23.45 14.26 -26.22
N PHE A 397 24.35 14.09 -25.25
CA PHE A 397 24.15 14.44 -23.85
C PHE A 397 24.99 15.65 -23.45
N SER A 398 25.07 16.65 -24.34
CA SER A 398 25.60 17.98 -23.98
C SER A 398 24.49 18.78 -23.30
N MET A 399 24.78 19.35 -22.12
CA MET A 399 23.93 20.37 -21.52
C MET A 399 24.33 21.71 -22.10
N ASP A 400 23.79 22.03 -23.27
CA ASP A 400 23.66 23.39 -23.78
C ASP A 400 22.69 23.32 -24.95
N GLN A 401 21.39 23.47 -24.65
CA GLN A 401 20.37 24.15 -25.46
C GLN A 401 18.96 23.86 -24.92
N LYS A 402 18.38 24.93 -24.36
CA LYS A 402 16.97 25.25 -24.03
C LYS A 402 16.26 24.45 -22.94
#